data_AF-A0AAV1ZBX0-F1
#
_entry.id   AF-A0AAV1ZBX0-F1
#
_cell.length_a   1.000
_cell.length_b   1.000
_cell.length_c   1.000
_cell.angle_alpha   90.00
_cell.angle_beta   90.00
_cell.angle_gamma   90.00
#
_symmetry.space_group_name_H-M   'P 1'
#
loop_
_entity.id
_entity.type
_entity.pdbx_description
1 polymer ?
#
loop_
_entity_poly.entity_id
_entity_poly.type
_entity_poly.pdbx_seq_one_letter_code
_entity_poly.pdbx_strand_id
1 'polypeptide(L)'
;MDIDVVSTALFENITSRFLIFDIPVSTPLEELAAEIQEKNNGIIVEIRRFIKSTSTKETSPVLIIILGTTIPDAVKIWFIHQRVKPFIDSPRQCNKCYAFTHTTRVCTKLNLCYICGVALVVPCQQPENFIN
;
A
#
# COMPACT_ATOMS: atom_id res chain seq x y z
N MET A 1 -34.86 -6.09 -27.92
CA MET A 1 -34.32 -7.06 -26.94
C MET A 1 -33.34 -6.29 -26.11
N ASP A 2 -33.75 -5.85 -24.92
CA ASP A 2 -32.84 -5.28 -23.95
C ASP A 2 -32.11 -6.45 -23.29
N ILE A 3 -30.78 -6.45 -23.42
CA ILE A 3 -29.92 -7.45 -22.79
C ILE A 3 -29.56 -6.89 -21.43
N ASP A 4 -30.02 -7.54 -20.36
CA ASP A 4 -29.62 -7.19 -19.00
C ASP A 4 -28.12 -7.49 -18.83
N VAL A 5 -27.32 -6.43 -18.85
CA VAL A 5 -25.89 -6.50 -18.55
C VAL A 5 -25.72 -6.32 -17.04
N VAL A 6 -25.43 -7.42 -16.36
CA VAL A 6 -25.03 -7.39 -14.94
C VAL A 6 -23.51 -7.28 -14.88
N SER A 7 -23.02 -6.11 -14.44
CA SER A 7 -21.60 -5.89 -14.16
C SER A 7 -21.39 -5.69 -12.67
N THR A 8 -20.50 -6.48 -12.07
CA THR A 8 -20.04 -6.28 -10.69
C THR A 8 -18.87 -5.32 -10.68
N ALA A 9 -19.08 -4.11 -10.14
CA ALA A 9 -17.98 -3.18 -9.92
C ALA A 9 -17.11 -3.67 -8.75
N LEU A 10 -15.84 -3.97 -9.02
CA LEU A 10 -14.87 -4.18 -7.96
C LEU A 10 -14.56 -2.84 -7.30
N PHE A 11 -14.55 -2.80 -5.96
CA PHE A 11 -14.32 -1.58 -5.20
C PHE A 11 -12.95 -0.94 -5.53
N GLU A 12 -11.95 -1.76 -5.87
CA GLU A 12 -10.63 -1.27 -6.30
C GLU A 12 -10.66 -0.54 -7.64
N ASN A 13 -11.67 -0.79 -8.49
CA ASN A 13 -11.80 -0.17 -9.80
C ASN A 13 -12.55 1.16 -9.77
N ILE A 14 -13.15 1.52 -8.63
CA ILE A 14 -13.93 2.76 -8.45
C ILE A 14 -13.35 3.65 -7.34
N THR A 15 -12.22 3.26 -6.75
CA THR A 15 -11.55 4.03 -5.70
C THR A 15 -10.10 4.31 -6.04
N SER A 16 -9.63 5.48 -5.58
CA SER A 16 -8.24 5.92 -5.72
C SER A 16 -7.61 6.02 -4.35
N ARG A 17 -6.36 5.56 -4.23
CA ARG A 17 -5.65 5.46 -2.95
C ARG A 17 -4.35 6.24 -3.02
N PHE A 18 -4.13 7.11 -2.04
CA PHE A 18 -2.91 7.91 -1.98
C PHE A 18 -2.49 8.19 -0.54
N LEU A 19 -1.23 8.54 -0.40
CA LEU A 19 -0.56 8.86 0.85
C LEU A 19 -0.30 10.35 0.95
N ILE A 20 -0.48 10.85 2.16
CA ILE A 20 -0.08 12.18 2.59
C ILE A 20 0.89 12.02 3.76
N PHE A 21 1.99 12.78 3.72
CA PHE A 21 3.06 12.72 4.72
C PHE A 21 2.99 13.91 5.67
N ASP A 22 3.82 13.91 6.70
CA ASP A 22 4.02 15.05 7.61
C ASP A 22 2.75 15.52 8.34
N ILE A 23 1.74 14.67 8.44
CA ILE A 23 0.56 14.92 9.27
C ILE A 23 0.90 14.53 10.72
N PRO A 24 0.84 15.46 11.69
CA PRO A 24 1.08 15.16 13.10
C PRO A 24 0.17 14.05 13.60
N VAL A 25 0.70 13.12 14.40
CA VAL A 25 -0.08 12.01 14.98
C VAL A 25 -1.13 12.51 15.97
N SER A 26 -0.92 13.70 16.55
CA SER A 26 -1.91 14.36 17.41
C SER A 26 -3.16 14.83 16.66
N THR A 27 -3.10 14.95 15.33
CA THR A 27 -4.25 15.37 14.51
C THR A 27 -5.23 14.21 14.37
N PRO A 28 -6.48 14.34 14.86
CA PRO A 28 -7.49 13.31 14.73
C PRO A 28 -7.90 13.12 13.27
N LEU A 29 -8.11 11.86 12.88
CA LEU A 29 -8.39 11.51 11.48
C LEU A 29 -9.78 11.97 11.02
N GLU A 30 -10.74 12.10 11.93
CA GLU A 30 -12.09 12.58 11.63
C GLU A 30 -12.08 14.05 11.19
N GLU A 31 -11.38 14.91 11.92
CA GLU A 31 -11.21 16.33 11.56
C GLU A 31 -10.48 16.48 10.22
N LEU A 32 -9.40 15.71 10.04
CA LEU A 32 -8.63 15.71 8.80
C LEU A 32 -9.48 15.26 7.59
N ALA A 33 -10.33 14.24 7.77
CA ALA A 33 -11.22 13.78 6.72
C ALA A 33 -12.27 14.83 6.36
N ALA A 34 -12.91 15.45 7.35
CA ALA A 34 -13.92 16.50 7.13
C ALA A 34 -13.32 17.68 6.36
N GLU A 35 -12.14 18.13 6.75
CA GLU A 35 -11.44 19.22 6.09
C GLU A 35 -11.08 18.90 4.64
N ILE A 36 -10.51 17.72 4.39
CA ILE A 36 -10.15 17.30 3.03
C ILE A 36 -11.38 17.21 2.14
N GLN A 37 -12.49 16.65 2.63
CA GLN A 37 -13.76 16.59 1.88
C GLN A 37 -14.27 18.00 1.54
N GLU A 38 -14.26 18.93 2.50
CA GLU A 38 -14.73 20.30 2.31
C GLU A 38 -13.90 21.06 1.25
N LYS A 39 -12.56 20.92 1.27
CA LYS A 39 -11.66 21.74 0.46
C LYS A 39 -11.33 21.17 -0.92
N ASN A 40 -11.57 19.89 -1.18
CA ASN A 40 -11.06 19.20 -2.38
C ASN A 40 -12.13 18.58 -3.28
N ASN A 41 -13.42 18.78 -2.98
CA ASN A 41 -14.54 18.29 -3.81
C ASN A 41 -14.44 16.78 -4.11
N GLY A 42 -14.13 15.96 -3.08
CA GLY A 42 -13.99 14.51 -3.20
C GLY A 42 -14.72 13.79 -2.07
N ILE A 43 -15.16 12.55 -2.35
CA ILE A 43 -15.79 11.69 -1.35
C ILE A 43 -14.71 10.79 -0.75
N ILE A 44 -14.34 11.03 0.52
CA ILE A 44 -13.46 10.12 1.25
C ILE A 44 -14.26 8.91 1.70
N VAL A 45 -13.80 7.72 1.34
CA VAL A 45 -14.39 6.45 1.78
C VAL A 45 -13.72 5.95 3.04
N GLU A 46 -12.39 6.06 3.12
CA GLU A 46 -11.62 5.59 4.27
C GLU A 46 -10.39 6.48 4.47
N ILE A 47 -10.06 6.72 5.74
CA ILE A 47 -8.81 7.36 6.16
C ILE A 47 -8.17 6.53 7.27
N ARG A 48 -6.87 6.28 7.20
CA ARG A 48 -6.16 5.52 8.24
C ARG A 48 -4.69 5.86 8.35
N ARG A 49 -4.11 5.61 9.52
CA ARG A 49 -2.66 5.64 9.75
C ARG A 49 -2.08 4.24 9.78
N PHE A 50 -0.79 4.14 9.48
CA PHE A 50 -0.06 2.89 9.60
C PHE A 50 0.48 2.71 11.02
N ILE A 51 0.50 1.46 11.48
CA ILE A 51 1.15 1.06 12.73
C ILE A 51 2.47 0.39 12.36
N LYS A 52 3.56 0.79 13.01
CA LYS A 52 4.86 0.17 12.74
C LYS A 52 4.88 -1.27 13.25
N SER A 53 5.39 -2.22 12.47
CA SER A 53 5.48 -3.63 12.92
C SER A 53 6.29 -3.81 14.21
N THR A 54 7.24 -2.92 14.48
CA THR A 54 8.11 -2.95 15.67
C THR A 54 7.54 -2.21 16.88
N SER A 55 6.40 -1.50 16.75
CA SER A 55 5.84 -0.71 17.86
C SER A 55 4.35 -0.43 17.65
N THR A 56 3.56 -0.38 18.71
CA THR A 56 2.14 0.02 18.66
C THR A 56 1.92 1.51 18.35
N LYS A 57 2.97 2.27 18.02
CA LYS A 57 2.89 3.68 17.68
C LYS A 57 2.44 3.85 16.23
N GLU A 58 1.48 4.74 16.03
CA GLU A 58 1.09 5.21 14.71
C GLU A 58 2.24 5.96 14.05
N THR A 59 2.26 5.91 12.72
CA THR A 59 3.23 6.61 11.90
C THR A 59 2.59 7.79 11.18
N SER A 60 3.44 8.74 10.76
CA SER A 60 3.02 9.98 10.11
C SER A 60 2.24 9.82 8.79
N PRO A 61 2.54 8.86 7.88
CA PRO A 61 1.83 8.79 6.62
C PRO A 61 0.38 8.36 6.85
N VAL A 62 -0.53 9.12 6.25
CA VAL A 62 -1.97 8.86 6.26
C VAL A 62 -2.36 8.31 4.90
N LEU A 63 -3.00 7.14 4.90
CA LEU A 63 -3.64 6.59 3.72
C LEU A 63 -5.04 7.18 3.59
N ILE A 64 -5.35 7.67 2.41
CA ILE A 64 -6.66 8.21 2.06
C ILE A 64 -7.17 7.42 0.86
N ILE A 65 -8.42 6.97 0.97
CA ILE A 65 -9.16 6.30 -0.09
C ILE A 65 -10.32 7.20 -0.47
N ILE A 66 -10.35 7.62 -1.73
CA ILE A 66 -11.43 8.43 -2.29
C ILE A 66 -12.22 7.62 -3.30
N LEU A 67 -13.49 7.97 -3.46
CA LEU A 67 -14.27 7.51 -4.60
C LEU A 67 -13.80 8.23 -5.86
N GLY A 68 -13.52 7.46 -6.91
CA GLY A 68 -13.01 7.95 -8.19
C GLY A 68 -11.84 7.13 -8.72
N THR A 69 -11.58 7.24 -10.01
CA THR A 69 -10.49 6.52 -10.71
C THR A 69 -9.23 7.36 -10.89
N THR A 70 -9.29 8.65 -10.56
CA THR A 70 -8.19 9.60 -10.72
C THR A 70 -7.61 9.97 -9.36
N ILE A 71 -6.31 9.75 -9.20
CA ILE A 71 -5.56 10.24 -8.04
C ILE A 71 -5.30 11.75 -8.25
N PRO A 72 -5.67 12.62 -7.30
CA PRO A 72 -5.36 14.05 -7.41
C PRO A 72 -3.85 14.29 -7.28
N ASP A 73 -3.28 15.24 -8.01
CA ASP A 73 -1.84 15.57 -7.89
C ASP A 73 -1.48 16.16 -6.52
N ALA A 74 -2.42 16.91 -5.93
CA ALA A 74 -2.28 17.54 -4.62
C ALA A 74 -3.64 17.68 -3.94
N VAL A 75 -3.61 17.79 -2.61
CA VAL A 75 -4.78 18.00 -1.74
C VAL A 75 -4.55 19.27 -0.94
N LYS A 76 -5.58 20.11 -0.88
CA LYS A 76 -5.66 21.25 0.02
C LYS A 76 -5.92 20.75 1.43
N ILE A 77 -4.96 20.97 2.31
CA ILE A 77 -5.04 20.67 3.73
C ILE A 77 -4.55 21.92 4.45
N TRP A 78 -5.33 22.40 5.40
CA TRP A 78 -5.16 23.68 6.07
C TRP A 78 -5.00 24.81 5.06
N PHE A 79 -3.85 25.47 5.09
CA PHE A 79 -3.49 26.58 4.22
C PHE A 79 -2.44 26.19 3.17
N ILE A 80 -2.21 24.89 2.94
CA ILE A 80 -1.20 24.38 2.01
C ILE A 80 -1.79 23.46 0.94
N HIS A 81 -1.13 23.44 -0.22
CA HIS A 81 -1.39 22.45 -1.27
C HIS A 81 -0.35 21.34 -1.14
N GLN A 82 -0.74 20.24 -0.54
CA GLN A 82 0.17 19.13 -0.28
C GLN A 82 0.14 18.12 -1.43
N ARG A 83 1.32 17.85 -2.02
CA ARG A 83 1.43 16.79 -3.04
C ARG A 83 1.21 15.42 -2.42
N VAL A 84 0.45 14.59 -3.12
CA VAL A 84 0.21 13.21 -2.69
C VAL A 84 1.23 12.27 -3.32
N LYS A 85 1.33 11.08 -2.74
CA LYS A 85 1.98 9.94 -3.38
C LYS A 85 0.96 8.84 -3.66
N PRO A 86 0.95 8.22 -4.84
CA PRO A 86 0.09 7.07 -5.08
C PRO A 86 0.41 5.97 -4.07
N PHE A 87 -0.62 5.33 -3.51
CA PHE A 87 -0.42 4.19 -2.64
C PHE A 87 -0.16 2.96 -3.48
N ILE A 88 0.99 2.31 -3.25
CA ILE A 88 1.37 1.07 -3.94
C ILE A 88 1.26 -0.06 -2.93
N ASP A 89 0.39 -1.03 -3.22
CA ASP A 89 0.29 -2.25 -2.44
C ASP A 89 1.62 -3.00 -2.49
N SER A 90 2.05 -3.53 -1.34
CA SER A 90 3.24 -4.39 -1.31
C SER A 90 2.92 -5.68 -2.08
N PRO A 91 3.58 -5.93 -3.22
CA PRO A 91 3.29 -7.12 -4.00
C PRO A 91 3.63 -8.35 -3.15
N ARG A 92 2.70 -9.31 -3.09
CA ARG A 92 2.92 -10.53 -2.32
C ARG A 92 4.03 -11.33 -2.96
N GLN A 93 5.16 -11.40 -2.26
CA GLN A 93 6.29 -12.22 -2.66
C GLN A 93 6.15 -13.63 -2.07
N CYS A 94 6.38 -14.66 -2.89
CA CYS A 94 6.44 -16.04 -2.41
C CYS A 94 7.67 -16.23 -1.51
N ASN A 95 7.47 -16.72 -0.28
CA ASN A 95 8.58 -16.91 0.67
C ASN A 95 9.50 -18.09 0.31
N LYS A 96 9.08 -18.97 -0.63
CA LYS A 96 9.91 -20.10 -1.08
C LYS A 96 10.84 -19.70 -2.21
N CYS A 97 10.31 -19.10 -3.27
CA CYS A 97 11.05 -18.83 -4.50
C CYS A 97 11.19 -17.36 -4.85
N TYR A 98 10.72 -16.46 -3.98
CA TYR A 98 10.82 -15.00 -4.12
C TYR A 98 10.15 -14.39 -5.37
N ALA A 99 9.33 -15.17 -6.09
CA ALA A 99 8.52 -14.68 -7.21
C ALA A 99 7.20 -14.03 -6.73
N PHE A 100 6.69 -13.07 -7.49
CA PHE A 100 5.46 -12.33 -7.16
C PHE A 100 4.16 -12.93 -7.72
N THR A 101 4.24 -14.00 -8.51
CA THR A 101 3.11 -14.50 -9.31
C THR A 101 2.19 -15.49 -8.59
N HIS A 102 2.57 -15.96 -7.40
CA HIS A 102 1.82 -16.99 -6.68
C HIS A 102 2.05 -16.90 -5.18
N THR A 103 1.14 -17.50 -4.42
CA THR A 103 1.30 -17.62 -2.97
C THR A 103 2.19 -18.81 -2.62
N THR A 104 2.85 -18.74 -1.46
CA THR A 104 3.72 -19.80 -0.90
C THR A 104 3.06 -21.19 -0.89
N ARG A 105 1.73 -21.25 -0.75
CA ARG A 105 0.95 -22.51 -0.71
C ARG A 105 0.90 -23.24 -2.06
N VAL A 106 0.87 -22.50 -3.16
CA VAL A 106 0.75 -23.06 -4.53
C VAL A 106 2.13 -23.16 -5.21
N CYS A 107 3.20 -22.82 -4.48
CA CYS A 107 4.56 -22.87 -5.01
C CYS A 107 5.04 -24.31 -5.19
N THR A 108 5.35 -24.67 -6.44
CA THR A 108 5.98 -25.94 -6.84
C THR A 108 7.51 -25.86 -6.96
N LYS A 109 8.08 -24.65 -6.91
CA LYS A 109 9.54 -24.44 -6.97
C LYS A 109 10.22 -24.83 -5.66
N LEU A 110 11.51 -25.13 -5.76
CA LEU A 110 12.38 -25.37 -4.60
C LEU A 110 12.50 -24.11 -3.73
N ASN A 111 12.75 -24.31 -2.43
CA ASN A 111 13.06 -23.22 -1.52
C ASN A 111 14.41 -22.62 -1.90
N LEU A 112 14.45 -21.31 -2.11
CA LEU A 112 15.66 -20.55 -2.36
C LEU A 112 16.14 -19.93 -1.05
N CYS A 113 17.45 -19.74 -0.93
CA CYS A 113 18.01 -18.96 0.16
C CYS A 113 17.68 -17.48 -0.01
N TYR A 114 17.23 -16.81 1.07
CA TYR A 114 17.01 -15.37 1.08
C TYR A 114 18.28 -14.55 0.77
N ILE A 115 19.45 -15.07 1.16
CA ILE A 115 20.72 -14.35 1.09
C ILE A 115 21.37 -14.52 -0.29
N CYS A 116 21.48 -15.76 -0.79
CA CYS A 116 22.21 -16.05 -2.02
C CYS A 116 21.32 -16.44 -3.22
N GLY A 117 20.02 -16.63 -3.03
CA GLY A 117 19.09 -17.01 -4.11
C GLY A 117 19.25 -18.43 -4.65
N VAL A 118 20.15 -19.24 -4.09
CA VAL A 118 20.40 -20.63 -4.51
C VAL A 118 19.37 -21.58 -3.88
N ALA A 119 18.97 -22.62 -4.60
CA ALA A 119 18.08 -23.66 -4.09
C ALA A 119 18.70 -24.37 -2.87
N LEU A 120 17.99 -24.35 -1.74
CA LEU A 120 18.40 -24.95 -0.48
C LEU A 120 18.36 -26.48 -0.59
N VAL A 121 19.47 -27.06 -1.02
CA VAL A 121 19.79 -28.49 -0.81
C VAL A 121 20.57 -28.67 0.51
N VAL A 122 21.19 -27.59 1.02
CA VAL A 122 22.05 -27.53 2.21
C VAL A 122 21.80 -26.17 2.92
N PRO A 123 21.91 -26.06 4.26
CA PRO A 123 21.91 -24.76 4.94
C PRO A 123 22.95 -23.82 4.33
N CYS A 124 22.54 -22.60 3.99
CA CYS A 124 23.40 -21.60 3.38
C CYS A 124 24.59 -21.31 4.30
N GLN A 125 25.80 -21.69 3.88
CA GLN A 125 27.01 -21.12 4.47
C GLN A 125 27.01 -19.64 4.12
N GLN A 126 27.24 -18.78 5.12
CA GLN A 126 27.35 -17.34 4.89
C GLN A 126 28.38 -17.09 3.78
N PRO A 127 28.18 -16.12 2.89
CA PRO A 127 29.22 -15.78 1.93
C PRO A 127 30.49 -15.46 2.72
N GLU A 128 31.56 -16.23 2.47
CA GLU A 128 32.89 -15.84 2.94
C GLU A 128 33.13 -14.42 2.42
N ASN A 129 33.34 -13.48 3.34
CA ASN A 129 33.60 -12.09 3.01
C ASN A 129 34.70 -12.04 1.95
N PHE A 130 34.37 -11.74 0.70
CA PHE A 130 35.37 -11.31 -0.26
C PHE A 130 35.83 -9.93 0.20
N ILE A 131 36.86 -9.94 1.05
CA ILE A 131 37.66 -8.77 1.40
C ILE A 131 38.38 -8.40 0.10
N ASN A 132 38.03 -7.25 -0.46
CA ASN A 132 38.83 -6.58 -1.50
C ASN A 132 40.19 -6.17 -0.94
#